data_AF-A0A938CNL5-F1
#
_entry.id   AF-A0A938CNL5-F1
#
_cell.length_a   1.000
_cell.length_b   1.000
_cell.length_c   1.000
_cell.angle_alpha   90.00
_cell.angle_beta   90.00
_cell.angle_gamma   90.00
#
_symmetry.space_group_name_H-M   'P 1'
#
loop_
_entity.id
_entity.type
_entity.pdbx_description
1 polymer ?
#
loop_
_entity_poly.entity_id
_entity_poly.type
_entity_poly.pdbx_seq_one_letter_code
_entity_poly.pdbx_strand_id
1 'polypeptide(L)'
;MDTSPANRQQLQSAVEYILSLNDAQAAAMVPVAGGGIYFTSCPNCTYGAAEAGCFKETWDPRRPGRLVCKGCGEVYPDNPKYPDDQYIEVEAPAGTSHRLYYYERPADGYRFWFRAHAEYWTREYLQAAARDLGDLYRLTQEDRYARRAAVILNRFAEVFPGYVHKFDYPFRPKQFVPYYQNRIPDTPSDYRTARWTWWAYLDIPVDLVRAYDGLRDWPGWEKFADGQARQRIERDLLTPLVEFVLGYPDDGSNMSMTVWYSAILAGRVLGRPEWVHESVRRFEHVLAAQFLYDGHWLETADSYAAQTQDALWVVMEAARGHSDPPGYQDPVDGRHFEDLDLRRLAPDYDVADQTIGAARLPDNRLLPLNDTWAEGTWRQGGNKPRERMESALSPGTGLAVLGGGTGDDQLHCWLNYTMGLHHKHRDALSIGLWAYGYELLSDLGYTWTNYRMHWSVTTMAHNTVVVNGVDSGLDRLHAGHRLLAYAGNGAGFHLAAAESDTAYPQVTSRYRRTLAVIGADSREAYVIDVFEVQGGEQHDWLLHGCRDADSVA
;
A
#
# COMPACT_ATOMS: atom_id res chain seq x y z
N MET A 1 -8.36 -2.03 -23.62
CA MET A 1 -9.52 -2.84 -23.17
C MET A 1 -9.51 -4.14 -23.95
N ASP A 2 -9.67 -5.28 -23.30
CA ASP A 2 -9.83 -6.57 -23.99
C ASP A 2 -11.23 -6.66 -24.62
N THR A 3 -11.29 -6.90 -25.93
CA THR A 3 -12.54 -7.00 -26.70
C THR A 3 -12.98 -8.44 -26.93
N SER A 4 -12.36 -9.40 -26.23
CA SER A 4 -12.65 -10.82 -26.39
C SER A 4 -14.11 -11.18 -26.03
N PRO A 5 -14.72 -12.19 -26.69
CA PRO A 5 -16.04 -12.68 -26.31
C PRO A 5 -16.12 -13.17 -24.86
N ALA A 6 -15.03 -13.75 -24.35
CA ALA A 6 -14.94 -14.22 -22.96
C ALA A 6 -15.03 -13.05 -21.97
N ASN A 7 -14.29 -11.96 -22.22
CA ASN A 7 -14.38 -10.75 -21.41
C ASN A 7 -15.80 -10.16 -21.45
N ARG A 8 -16.42 -10.07 -22.63
CA ARG A 8 -17.81 -9.59 -22.75
C ARG A 8 -18.78 -10.42 -21.92
N GLN A 9 -18.69 -11.75 -21.98
CA GLN A 9 -19.56 -12.64 -21.22
C GLN A 9 -19.37 -12.45 -19.71
N GLN A 10 -18.11 -12.35 -19.25
CA GLN A 10 -17.79 -12.09 -17.85
C GLN A 10 -18.40 -10.77 -17.36
N LEU A 11 -18.24 -9.69 -18.12
CA LEU A 11 -18.83 -8.40 -17.79
C LEU A 11 -20.36 -8.48 -17.72
N GLN A 12 -21.00 -9.15 -18.69
CA GLN A 12 -22.46 -9.32 -18.70
C GLN A 12 -22.97 -10.05 -17.45
N SER A 13 -22.27 -11.10 -17.02
CA SER A 13 -22.60 -11.81 -15.77
C SER A 13 -22.40 -10.93 -14.54
N ALA A 14 -21.35 -10.10 -14.50
CA ALA A 14 -21.08 -9.23 -13.37
C ALA A 14 -22.19 -8.17 -13.14
N VAL A 15 -22.81 -7.69 -14.21
CA VAL A 15 -23.84 -6.62 -14.15
C VAL A 15 -25.28 -7.13 -14.21
N GLU A 16 -25.49 -8.45 -14.27
CA GLU A 16 -26.82 -9.03 -14.45
C GLU A 16 -27.81 -8.57 -13.36
N TYR A 17 -27.39 -8.63 -12.09
CA TYR A 17 -28.25 -8.23 -10.99
C TYR A 17 -28.57 -6.73 -11.03
N ILE A 18 -27.58 -5.86 -11.22
CA ILE A 18 -27.84 -4.41 -11.27
C ILE A 18 -28.76 -4.05 -12.43
N LEU A 19 -28.73 -4.76 -13.55
CA LEU A 19 -29.64 -4.54 -14.69
C LEU A 19 -31.05 -5.10 -14.45
N SER A 20 -31.21 -6.08 -13.56
CA SER A 20 -32.52 -6.63 -13.22
C SER A 20 -33.40 -5.65 -12.41
N LEU A 21 -32.77 -4.68 -11.74
CA LEU A 21 -33.45 -3.64 -10.98
C LEU A 21 -34.03 -2.56 -11.91
N ASN A 22 -35.08 -1.86 -11.50
CA ASN A 22 -35.44 -0.59 -12.14
C ASN A 22 -34.51 0.56 -11.68
N ASP A 23 -34.58 1.71 -12.33
CA ASP A 23 -33.66 2.83 -12.06
C ASP A 23 -33.78 3.36 -10.61
N ALA A 24 -35.00 3.42 -10.06
CA ALA A 24 -35.22 3.85 -8.68
C ALA A 24 -34.64 2.85 -7.67
N GLN A 25 -34.77 1.55 -7.94
CA GLN A 25 -34.19 0.49 -7.11
C GLN A 25 -32.66 0.54 -7.14
N ALA A 26 -32.04 0.71 -8.30
CA ALA A 26 -30.59 0.84 -8.41
C ALA A 26 -30.07 2.11 -7.72
N ALA A 27 -30.75 3.25 -7.90
CA ALA A 27 -30.41 4.50 -7.20
C ALA A 27 -30.57 4.37 -5.68
N ALA A 28 -31.58 3.65 -5.20
CA ALA A 28 -31.80 3.45 -3.77
C ALA A 28 -30.70 2.60 -3.09
N MET A 29 -29.88 1.86 -3.86
CA MET A 29 -28.73 1.13 -3.30
C MET A 29 -27.59 2.07 -2.90
N VAL A 30 -27.49 3.26 -3.49
CA VAL A 30 -26.36 4.16 -3.25
C VAL A 30 -26.37 4.66 -1.80
N PRO A 31 -25.29 4.45 -1.02
CA PRO A 31 -25.17 4.96 0.34
C PRO A 31 -25.31 6.49 0.39
N VAL A 32 -25.99 7.01 1.42
CA VAL A 32 -26.32 8.45 1.53
C VAL A 32 -25.43 9.16 2.56
N ALA A 33 -25.10 8.50 3.67
CA ALA A 33 -24.35 9.12 4.77
C ALA A 33 -22.85 9.27 4.47
N GLY A 34 -22.28 8.36 3.70
CA GLY A 34 -20.86 8.34 3.37
C GLY A 34 -20.50 7.09 2.57
N GLY A 35 -19.21 6.92 2.25
CA GLY A 35 -18.73 5.73 1.56
C GLY A 35 -18.61 4.45 2.41
N GLY A 36 -19.27 4.41 3.58
CA GLY A 36 -19.19 3.32 4.56
C GLY A 36 -17.85 3.22 5.30
N ILE A 37 -17.63 2.16 6.08
CA ILE A 37 -16.34 1.83 6.72
C ILE A 37 -15.84 0.43 6.33
N TYR A 38 -14.54 0.28 6.17
CA TYR A 38 -13.89 -0.97 5.82
C TYR A 38 -13.60 -1.85 7.04
N PHE A 39 -13.17 -1.27 8.17
CA PHE A 39 -12.78 -2.08 9.33
C PHE A 39 -13.96 -2.27 10.31
N THR A 40 -14.50 -3.48 10.38
CA THR A 40 -15.44 -3.96 11.40
C THR A 40 -15.25 -5.47 11.63
N SER A 41 -15.05 -5.86 12.89
CA SER A 41 -14.92 -7.27 13.31
C SER A 41 -16.27 -7.88 13.73
N CYS A 42 -16.29 -9.19 13.98
CA CYS A 42 -17.45 -9.86 14.55
C CYS A 42 -17.33 -9.85 16.09
N PRO A 43 -18.31 -9.35 16.86
CA PRO A 43 -18.22 -9.36 18.32
C PRO A 43 -18.42 -10.76 18.94
N ASN A 44 -18.84 -11.76 18.16
CA ASN A 44 -19.10 -13.13 18.64
C ASN A 44 -17.89 -14.08 18.48
N CYS A 45 -16.95 -13.79 17.57
CA CYS A 45 -15.80 -14.67 17.33
C CYS A 45 -14.57 -13.88 16.85
N THR A 46 -13.40 -14.54 16.83
CA THR A 46 -12.12 -13.93 16.45
C THR A 46 -11.70 -14.26 15.02
N TYR A 47 -12.63 -14.72 14.16
CA TYR A 47 -12.31 -15.04 12.78
C TYR A 47 -11.85 -13.81 12.00
N GLY A 48 -10.90 -14.00 11.08
CA GLY A 48 -10.41 -12.94 10.19
C GLY A 48 -9.27 -12.11 10.77
N ALA A 49 -8.35 -11.69 9.90
CA ALA A 49 -7.29 -10.75 10.25
C ALA A 49 -7.78 -9.29 10.17
N ALA A 50 -7.22 -8.43 11.04
CA ALA A 50 -7.30 -6.97 10.95
C ALA A 50 -8.70 -6.34 10.81
N GLU A 51 -9.73 -6.86 11.49
CA GLU A 51 -11.10 -6.33 11.47
C GLU A 51 -11.74 -6.14 10.07
N ALA A 52 -11.32 -6.88 9.04
CA ALA A 52 -11.96 -6.75 7.71
C ALA A 52 -12.33 -8.11 7.08
N GLY A 53 -11.73 -9.20 7.57
CA GLY A 53 -11.87 -10.52 6.96
C GLY A 53 -13.21 -11.23 7.18
N CYS A 54 -14.03 -10.79 8.14
CA CYS A 54 -15.22 -11.54 8.57
C CYS A 54 -16.35 -11.57 7.56
N PHE A 55 -16.57 -10.48 6.83
CA PHE A 55 -17.82 -10.22 6.11
C PHE A 55 -17.65 -10.08 4.60
N LYS A 56 -16.43 -9.81 4.12
CA LYS A 56 -16.12 -9.52 2.71
C LYS A 56 -16.67 -10.57 1.75
N GLU A 57 -16.36 -11.84 1.99
CA GLU A 57 -16.70 -12.94 1.08
C GLU A 57 -18.16 -13.39 1.16
N THR A 58 -18.90 -12.90 2.15
CA THR A 58 -20.28 -13.30 2.44
C THR A 58 -21.30 -12.22 2.10
N TRP A 59 -20.85 -11.03 1.73
CA TRP A 59 -21.74 -9.94 1.34
C TRP A 59 -22.39 -10.23 -0.02
N ASP A 60 -23.69 -9.97 -0.14
CA ASP A 60 -24.49 -10.24 -1.34
C ASP A 60 -25.21 -8.95 -1.78
N PRO A 61 -25.04 -8.48 -3.04
CA PRO A 61 -25.71 -7.27 -3.52
C PRO A 61 -27.24 -7.39 -3.52
N ARG A 62 -27.81 -8.61 -3.46
CA ARG A 62 -29.26 -8.84 -3.32
C ARG A 62 -29.78 -8.56 -1.90
N ARG A 63 -28.88 -8.49 -0.92
CA ARG A 63 -29.17 -8.20 0.48
C ARG A 63 -28.11 -7.21 1.01
N PRO A 64 -28.01 -6.01 0.43
CA PRO A 64 -26.84 -5.15 0.58
C PRO A 64 -26.61 -4.66 2.02
N GLY A 65 -27.67 -4.60 2.84
CA GLY A 65 -27.59 -4.24 4.26
C GLY A 65 -27.31 -5.42 5.19
N ARG A 66 -27.16 -6.65 4.69
CA ARG A 66 -26.99 -7.86 5.52
C ARG A 66 -25.55 -8.36 5.48
N LEU A 67 -24.94 -8.47 6.65
CA LEU A 67 -23.62 -9.05 6.89
C LEU A 67 -23.76 -10.40 7.57
N VAL A 68 -22.98 -11.39 7.13
CA VAL A 68 -22.94 -12.73 7.74
C VAL A 68 -21.50 -13.03 8.11
N CYS A 69 -21.20 -13.31 9.37
CA CYS A 69 -19.82 -13.63 9.75
C CYS A 69 -19.43 -14.99 9.18
N LYS A 70 -18.38 -15.06 8.35
CA LYS A 70 -17.84 -16.32 7.82
C LYS A 70 -17.40 -17.30 8.90
N GLY A 71 -16.92 -16.80 10.05
CA GLY A 71 -16.41 -17.63 11.15
C GLY A 71 -17.48 -18.33 11.99
N CYS A 72 -18.56 -17.62 12.34
CA CYS A 72 -19.57 -18.13 13.28
C CYS A 72 -21.01 -18.13 12.75
N GLY A 73 -21.26 -17.57 11.56
CA GLY A 73 -22.58 -17.52 10.94
C GLY A 73 -23.54 -16.48 11.51
N GLU A 74 -23.15 -15.73 12.55
CA GLU A 74 -23.96 -14.64 13.10
C GLU A 74 -24.23 -13.57 12.03
N VAL A 75 -25.44 -13.01 12.08
CA VAL A 75 -25.94 -12.04 11.10
C VAL A 75 -26.02 -10.66 11.76
N TYR A 76 -25.64 -9.63 11.01
CA TYR A 76 -25.70 -8.22 11.41
C TYR A 76 -26.23 -7.38 10.25
N PRO A 77 -26.81 -6.19 10.47
CA PRO A 77 -27.24 -5.63 11.77
C PRO A 77 -28.42 -6.41 12.37
N ASP A 78 -29.05 -5.87 13.41
CA ASP A 78 -30.27 -6.41 14.04
C ASP A 78 -30.06 -7.77 14.76
N ASN A 79 -28.83 -8.03 15.22
CA ASN A 79 -28.53 -9.20 16.04
C ASN A 79 -29.02 -8.99 17.49
N PRO A 80 -29.88 -9.85 18.05
CA PRO A 80 -30.39 -9.65 19.42
C PRO A 80 -29.30 -9.65 20.51
N LYS A 81 -28.18 -10.33 20.28
CA LYS A 81 -27.04 -10.36 21.22
C LYS A 81 -26.15 -9.11 21.12
N TYR A 82 -26.18 -8.46 19.96
CA TYR A 82 -25.30 -7.34 19.62
C TYR A 82 -26.13 -6.23 18.94
N PRO A 83 -27.07 -5.60 19.67
CA PRO A 83 -27.96 -4.60 19.09
C PRO A 83 -27.19 -3.36 18.64
N ASP A 84 -27.36 -2.97 17.37
CA ASP A 84 -26.73 -1.77 16.78
C ASP A 84 -27.71 -0.59 16.73
N ASP A 85 -28.41 -0.35 17.83
CA ASP A 85 -29.48 0.66 17.95
C ASP A 85 -28.98 2.02 18.46
N GLN A 86 -27.77 2.08 19.01
CA GLN A 86 -27.11 3.34 19.36
C GLN A 86 -26.63 4.04 18.09
N TYR A 87 -26.60 5.38 18.12
CA TYR A 87 -26.13 6.16 16.98
C TYR A 87 -25.42 7.43 17.41
N ILE A 88 -24.54 7.91 16.55
CA ILE A 88 -24.08 9.31 16.56
C ILE A 88 -24.79 10.08 15.44
N GLU A 89 -24.94 11.38 15.64
CA GLU A 89 -25.47 12.29 14.62
C GLU A 89 -24.33 13.17 14.09
N VAL A 90 -24.19 13.22 12.77
CA VAL A 90 -23.16 14.02 12.09
C VAL A 90 -23.86 14.94 11.11
N GLU A 91 -23.60 16.24 11.25
CA GLU A 91 -24.16 17.27 10.37
C GLU A 91 -23.59 17.15 8.95
N ALA A 92 -24.47 17.26 7.98
CA ALA A 92 -24.19 17.31 6.56
C ALA A 92 -24.42 18.75 6.04
N PRO A 93 -23.83 19.12 4.88
CA PRO A 93 -24.12 20.39 4.24
C PRO A 93 -25.63 20.62 4.06
N ALA A 94 -26.03 21.89 4.04
CA ALA A 94 -27.41 22.33 3.89
C ALA A 94 -28.36 21.96 5.05
N GLY A 95 -27.82 21.67 6.24
CA GLY A 95 -28.61 21.50 7.48
C GLY A 95 -29.31 20.14 7.59
N THR A 96 -28.88 19.15 6.81
CA THR A 96 -29.29 17.76 6.96
C THR A 96 -28.37 17.05 7.97
N SER A 97 -28.84 16.01 8.66
CA SER A 97 -28.03 15.22 9.60
C SER A 97 -28.05 13.74 9.23
N HIS A 98 -26.91 13.08 9.33
CA HIS A 98 -26.79 11.64 9.16
C HIS A 98 -26.72 10.94 10.52
N ARG A 99 -27.44 9.83 10.67
CA ARG A 99 -27.33 8.94 11.82
C ARG A 99 -26.48 7.74 11.48
N LEU A 100 -25.39 7.56 12.21
CA LEU A 100 -24.47 6.44 12.05
C LEU A 100 -24.64 5.50 13.25
N TYR A 101 -25.18 4.32 12.96
CA TYR A 101 -25.57 3.33 13.97
C TYR A 101 -24.40 2.40 14.34
N TYR A 102 -24.33 2.02 15.61
CA TYR A 102 -23.29 1.14 16.13
C TYR A 102 -23.79 0.27 17.29
N TYR A 103 -23.10 -0.85 17.49
CA TYR A 103 -23.11 -1.61 18.73
C TYR A 103 -21.85 -1.26 19.55
N GLU A 104 -21.98 -0.96 20.83
CA GLU A 104 -20.84 -0.72 21.73
C GLU A 104 -20.64 -1.92 22.66
N ARG A 105 -19.44 -2.50 22.65
CA ARG A 105 -19.10 -3.62 23.51
C ARG A 105 -18.92 -3.14 24.95
N PRO A 106 -19.69 -3.67 25.93
CA PRO A 106 -19.64 -3.17 27.30
C PRO A 106 -18.29 -3.34 28.01
N ALA A 107 -17.48 -4.31 27.58
CA ALA A 107 -16.22 -4.66 28.26
C ALA A 107 -15.13 -3.59 28.09
N ASP A 108 -15.10 -2.90 26.96
CA ASP A 108 -14.02 -1.96 26.60
C ASP A 108 -14.48 -0.72 25.83
N GLY A 109 -15.79 -0.58 25.58
CA GLY A 109 -16.35 0.56 24.86
C GLY A 109 -16.08 0.55 23.35
N TYR A 110 -15.58 -0.56 22.79
CA TYR A 110 -15.30 -0.63 21.36
C TYR A 110 -16.59 -0.64 20.53
N ARG A 111 -16.66 0.19 19.49
CA ARG A 111 -17.85 0.37 18.64
C ARG A 111 -17.76 -0.38 17.31
N PHE A 112 -18.81 -1.10 16.97
CA PHE A 112 -18.98 -1.89 15.77
C PHE A 112 -20.04 -1.25 14.86
N TRP A 113 -19.70 -0.94 13.60
CA TRP A 113 -20.57 -0.17 12.71
C TRP A 113 -21.08 -1.01 11.54
N PHE A 114 -21.92 -2.01 11.84
CA PHE A 114 -22.36 -3.00 10.85
C PHE A 114 -23.05 -2.38 9.63
N ARG A 115 -23.91 -1.38 9.82
CA ARG A 115 -24.61 -0.71 8.72
C ARG A 115 -23.63 0.04 7.80
N ALA A 116 -22.73 0.83 8.38
CA ALA A 116 -21.69 1.52 7.63
C ALA A 116 -20.74 0.55 6.93
N HIS A 117 -20.48 -0.63 7.52
CA HIS A 117 -19.67 -1.66 6.86
C HIS A 117 -20.39 -2.30 5.66
N ALA A 118 -21.70 -2.53 5.76
CA ALA A 118 -22.52 -2.99 4.65
C ALA A 118 -22.61 -1.96 3.51
N GLU A 119 -22.68 -0.67 3.85
CA GLU A 119 -22.62 0.45 2.90
C GLU A 119 -21.30 0.49 2.14
N TYR A 120 -20.16 0.19 2.80
CA TYR A 120 -18.85 0.13 2.15
C TYR A 120 -18.84 -0.88 1.01
N TRP A 121 -19.33 -2.10 1.24
CA TRP A 121 -19.41 -3.14 0.20
C TRP A 121 -20.44 -2.81 -0.88
N THR A 122 -21.53 -2.13 -0.50
CA THR A 122 -22.52 -1.65 -1.48
C THR A 122 -21.90 -0.62 -2.42
N ARG A 123 -21.11 0.33 -1.91
CA ARG A 123 -20.35 1.28 -2.72
C ARG A 123 -19.34 0.57 -3.64
N GLU A 124 -18.56 -0.38 -3.11
CA GLU A 124 -17.60 -1.16 -3.90
C GLU A 124 -18.27 -1.92 -5.05
N TYR A 125 -19.42 -2.54 -4.81
CA TYR A 125 -20.22 -3.18 -5.84
C TYR A 125 -20.71 -2.19 -6.90
N LEU A 126 -21.25 -1.04 -6.48
CA LEU A 126 -21.83 -0.07 -7.40
C LEU A 126 -20.78 0.61 -8.28
N GLN A 127 -19.59 0.93 -7.76
CA GLN A 127 -18.51 1.50 -8.57
C GLN A 127 -17.98 0.49 -9.59
N ALA A 128 -17.78 -0.77 -9.20
CA ALA A 128 -17.37 -1.82 -10.11
C ALA A 128 -18.42 -2.08 -11.20
N ALA A 129 -19.70 -2.14 -10.81
CA ALA A 129 -20.81 -2.28 -11.75
C ALA A 129 -20.88 -1.09 -12.72
N ALA A 130 -20.68 0.15 -12.25
CA ALA A 130 -20.65 1.32 -13.13
C ALA A 130 -19.52 1.23 -14.16
N ARG A 131 -18.31 0.81 -13.73
CA ARG A 131 -17.17 0.56 -14.64
C ARG A 131 -17.53 -0.49 -15.69
N ASP A 132 -18.01 -1.66 -15.25
CA ASP A 132 -18.33 -2.78 -16.15
C ASP A 132 -19.46 -2.43 -17.14
N LEU A 133 -20.44 -1.64 -16.70
CA LEU A 133 -21.51 -1.13 -17.57
C LEU A 133 -20.99 -0.12 -18.61
N GLY A 134 -20.10 0.78 -18.22
CA GLY A 134 -19.44 1.69 -19.17
C GLY A 134 -18.58 0.93 -20.19
N ASP A 135 -17.89 -0.11 -19.73
CA ASP A 135 -17.10 -1.00 -20.59
C ASP A 135 -17.98 -1.79 -21.57
N LEU A 136 -19.09 -2.34 -21.10
CA LEU A 136 -20.09 -3.00 -21.95
C LEU A 136 -20.71 -2.05 -22.97
N TYR A 137 -21.05 -0.83 -22.57
CA TYR A 137 -21.58 0.15 -23.53
C TYR A 137 -20.58 0.44 -24.64
N ARG A 138 -19.29 0.64 -24.33
CA ARG A 138 -18.27 0.84 -25.36
C ARG A 138 -18.17 -0.34 -26.32
N LEU A 139 -18.27 -1.57 -25.80
CA LEU A 139 -18.18 -2.80 -26.59
C LEU A 139 -19.43 -3.07 -27.45
N THR A 140 -20.62 -2.67 -27.01
CA THR A 140 -21.89 -3.12 -27.62
C THR A 140 -22.74 -2.00 -28.18
N GLN A 141 -22.53 -0.76 -27.72
CA GLN A 141 -23.36 0.41 -27.98
C GLN A 141 -24.83 0.25 -27.55
N GLU A 142 -25.13 -0.71 -26.67
CA GLU A 142 -26.48 -0.93 -26.17
C GLU A 142 -26.85 0.08 -25.08
N ASP A 143 -27.90 0.88 -25.33
CA ASP A 143 -28.35 1.98 -24.47
C ASP A 143 -28.62 1.56 -23.01
N ARG A 144 -29.10 0.33 -22.78
CA ARG A 144 -29.38 -0.19 -21.44
C ARG A 144 -28.17 -0.17 -20.50
N TYR A 145 -26.96 -0.41 -21.04
CA TYR A 145 -25.74 -0.41 -20.23
C TYR A 145 -25.37 1.03 -19.85
N ALA A 146 -25.40 1.93 -20.83
CA ALA A 146 -25.12 3.34 -20.62
C ALA A 146 -26.09 3.99 -19.63
N ARG A 147 -27.39 3.77 -19.83
CA ARG A 147 -28.44 4.28 -18.95
C ARG A 147 -28.23 3.83 -17.50
N ARG A 148 -27.94 2.54 -17.27
CA ARG A 148 -27.74 2.03 -15.91
C ARG A 148 -26.48 2.59 -15.25
N ALA A 149 -25.38 2.72 -15.99
CA ALA A 149 -24.17 3.38 -15.48
C ALA A 149 -24.45 4.85 -15.12
N ALA A 150 -25.20 5.58 -15.96
CA ALA A 150 -25.61 6.96 -15.70
C ALA A 150 -26.49 7.10 -14.45
N VAL A 151 -27.40 6.14 -14.18
CA VAL A 151 -28.19 6.11 -12.93
C VAL A 151 -27.29 6.03 -11.70
N ILE A 152 -26.30 5.13 -11.71
CA ILE A 152 -25.39 4.96 -10.58
C ILE A 152 -24.53 6.21 -10.37
N LEU A 153 -23.90 6.71 -11.44
CA LEU A 153 -23.04 7.90 -11.39
C LEU A 153 -23.82 9.14 -10.94
N ASN A 154 -24.99 9.39 -11.55
CA ASN A 154 -25.81 10.54 -11.20
C ASN A 154 -26.27 10.47 -9.75
N ARG A 155 -26.67 9.28 -9.27
CA ARG A 155 -27.10 9.13 -7.89
C ARG A 155 -25.97 9.36 -6.90
N PHE A 156 -24.75 8.87 -7.17
CA PHE A 156 -23.58 9.24 -6.36
C PHE A 156 -23.36 10.75 -6.36
N ALA A 157 -23.50 11.42 -7.50
CA ALA A 157 -23.34 12.88 -7.59
C ALA A 157 -24.41 13.66 -6.80
N GLU A 158 -25.63 13.15 -6.68
CA GLU A 158 -26.67 13.77 -5.85
C GLU A 158 -26.37 13.71 -4.35
N VAL A 159 -25.74 12.62 -3.89
CA VAL A 159 -25.55 12.36 -2.44
C VAL A 159 -24.15 12.68 -1.93
N PHE A 160 -23.14 12.61 -2.80
CA PHE A 160 -21.75 12.82 -2.42
C PHE A 160 -21.50 14.17 -1.75
N PRO A 161 -22.10 15.30 -2.17
CA PRO A 161 -21.99 16.56 -1.44
C PRO A 161 -22.31 16.40 0.05
N GLY A 162 -23.24 15.51 0.39
CA GLY A 162 -23.66 15.18 1.75
C GLY A 162 -22.77 14.21 2.54
N TYR A 163 -21.77 13.58 1.93
CA TYR A 163 -20.96 12.53 2.59
C TYR A 163 -20.13 13.06 3.75
N VAL A 164 -20.15 12.33 4.87
CA VAL A 164 -19.28 12.59 6.04
C VAL A 164 -17.82 12.25 5.75
N HIS A 165 -16.91 12.95 6.42
CA HIS A 165 -15.51 12.56 6.50
C HIS A 165 -15.31 11.57 7.64
N LYS A 166 -14.35 10.66 7.48
CA LYS A 166 -14.12 9.60 8.46
C LYS A 166 -12.66 9.23 8.62
N PHE A 167 -12.35 8.73 9.81
CA PHE A 167 -11.12 8.02 10.14
C PHE A 167 -11.46 6.56 10.38
N ASP A 168 -10.89 5.68 9.56
CA ASP A 168 -11.12 4.25 9.62
C ASP A 168 -9.80 3.48 9.61
N TYR A 169 -9.49 2.85 10.74
CA TYR A 169 -8.23 2.15 10.98
C TYR A 169 -8.48 0.93 11.87
N PRO A 170 -7.82 -0.22 11.62
CA PRO A 170 -8.09 -1.44 12.38
C PRO A 170 -7.76 -1.25 13.87
N PHE A 171 -8.62 -1.79 14.73
CA PHE A 171 -8.46 -1.81 16.19
C PHE A 171 -8.44 -0.43 16.87
N ARG A 172 -8.76 0.65 16.14
CA ARG A 172 -8.93 1.99 16.70
C ARG A 172 -10.38 2.44 16.59
N PRO A 173 -10.88 3.26 17.54
CA PRO A 173 -12.20 3.87 17.43
C PRO A 173 -12.34 4.64 16.12
N LYS A 174 -13.45 4.39 15.42
CA LYS A 174 -13.78 5.10 14.18
C LYS A 174 -14.26 6.50 14.52
N GLN A 175 -13.90 7.48 13.71
CA GLN A 175 -14.32 8.86 13.90
C GLN A 175 -15.03 9.37 12.65
N PHE A 176 -16.02 10.23 12.85
CA PHE A 176 -16.80 10.84 11.78
C PHE A 176 -16.95 12.33 12.07
N VAL A 177 -16.70 13.16 11.07
CA VAL A 177 -16.83 14.63 11.18
C VAL A 177 -17.61 15.19 10.00
N PRO A 178 -18.25 16.37 10.17
CA PRO A 178 -18.90 17.06 9.07
C PRO A 178 -17.95 17.36 7.91
N TYR A 179 -18.48 17.41 6.69
CA TYR A 179 -17.67 17.60 5.47
C TYR A 179 -16.90 18.93 5.41
N TYR A 180 -17.30 19.96 6.18
CA TYR A 180 -16.56 21.22 6.26
C TYR A 180 -15.29 21.12 7.13
N GLN A 181 -15.05 19.95 7.74
CA GLN A 181 -13.82 19.62 8.44
C GLN A 181 -13.02 18.61 7.61
N ASN A 182 -12.11 19.09 6.78
CA ASN A 182 -11.33 18.23 5.86
C ASN A 182 -10.27 17.35 6.55
N ARG A 183 -10.14 17.48 7.88
CA ARG A 183 -9.16 16.76 8.69
C ARG A 183 -9.75 16.39 10.03
N ILE A 184 -9.52 15.16 10.44
CA ILE A 184 -9.81 14.69 11.78
C ILE A 184 -8.53 14.85 12.63
N PRO A 185 -8.58 15.60 13.74
CA PRO A 185 -7.45 15.73 14.66
C PRO A 185 -6.97 14.37 15.19
N ASP A 186 -5.72 14.31 15.66
CA ASP A 186 -5.12 13.11 16.28
C ASP A 186 -5.08 11.85 15.40
N THR A 187 -5.13 12.05 14.08
CA THR A 187 -4.89 11.00 13.09
C THR A 187 -3.40 10.94 12.71
N PRO A 188 -2.82 9.76 12.41
CA PRO A 188 -1.39 9.63 12.12
C PRO A 188 -0.89 10.39 10.88
N SER A 189 -1.78 10.74 9.96
CA SER A 189 -1.48 11.43 8.70
C SER A 189 -2.78 12.02 8.15
N ASP A 190 -2.69 13.13 7.41
CA ASP A 190 -3.85 13.77 6.76
C ASP A 190 -4.61 12.78 5.85
N TYR A 191 -3.89 11.88 5.17
CA TYR A 191 -4.48 10.85 4.30
C TYR A 191 -5.32 9.80 5.06
N ARG A 192 -5.33 9.83 6.40
CA ARG A 192 -6.22 9.00 7.22
C ARG A 192 -7.61 9.60 7.41
N THR A 193 -7.86 10.79 6.90
CA THR A 193 -9.21 11.34 6.76
C THR A 193 -9.70 11.06 5.34
N ALA A 194 -10.75 10.26 5.20
CA ALA A 194 -11.30 9.86 3.90
C ALA A 194 -12.80 10.16 3.81
N ARG A 195 -13.30 10.34 2.60
CA ARG A 195 -14.72 10.58 2.28
C ARG A 195 -15.30 9.44 1.46
N TRP A 196 -14.57 8.95 0.47
CA TRP A 196 -15.02 7.89 -0.42
C TRP A 196 -14.71 6.49 0.13
N THR A 197 -13.44 6.20 0.40
CA THR A 197 -12.97 4.91 0.95
C THR A 197 -12.64 5.05 2.43
N TRP A 198 -11.86 4.12 2.99
CA TRP A 198 -11.29 4.20 4.35
C TRP A 198 -9.94 4.94 4.39
N TRP A 199 -9.33 5.23 3.24
CA TRP A 199 -7.97 5.76 3.14
C TRP A 199 -7.85 6.70 1.93
N ALA A 200 -7.52 7.98 2.17
CA ALA A 200 -7.60 8.99 1.11
C ALA A 200 -6.70 8.73 -0.10
N TYR A 201 -5.65 7.91 0.02
CA TYR A 201 -4.88 7.47 -1.15
C TYR A 201 -5.73 6.72 -2.19
N LEU A 202 -6.86 6.14 -1.77
CA LEU A 202 -7.80 5.39 -2.61
C LEU A 202 -9.08 6.19 -2.91
N ASP A 203 -9.17 7.45 -2.47
CA ASP A 203 -10.44 8.19 -2.49
C ASP A 203 -10.85 8.69 -3.86
N ILE A 204 -9.93 8.80 -4.83
CA ILE A 204 -10.27 9.08 -6.23
C ILE A 204 -10.72 7.77 -6.88
N PRO A 205 -12.02 7.55 -7.14
CA PRO A 205 -12.52 6.25 -7.59
C PRO A 205 -12.31 6.08 -9.09
N VAL A 206 -11.21 5.43 -9.46
CA VAL A 206 -10.87 5.13 -10.87
C VAL A 206 -12.00 4.39 -11.59
N ASP A 207 -12.74 3.54 -10.89
CA ASP A 207 -13.91 2.84 -11.44
C ASP A 207 -15.00 3.80 -11.93
N LEU A 208 -15.30 4.86 -11.16
CA LEU A 208 -16.28 5.86 -11.58
C LEU A 208 -15.74 6.77 -12.68
N VAL A 209 -14.45 7.11 -12.63
CA VAL A 209 -13.80 7.88 -13.72
C VAL A 209 -13.86 7.09 -15.03
N ARG A 210 -13.58 5.79 -15.00
CA ARG A 210 -13.68 4.89 -16.16
C ARG A 210 -15.11 4.71 -16.64
N ALA A 211 -16.06 4.57 -15.72
CA ALA A 211 -17.48 4.53 -16.06
C ALA A 211 -17.89 5.79 -16.81
N TYR A 212 -17.54 6.97 -16.27
CA TYR A 212 -17.83 8.27 -16.88
C TYR A 212 -17.21 8.41 -18.28
N ASP A 213 -15.93 8.05 -18.42
CA ASP A 213 -15.24 8.05 -19.71
C ASP A 213 -15.91 7.11 -20.72
N GLY A 214 -16.35 5.93 -20.27
CA GLY A 214 -17.07 4.96 -21.09
C GLY A 214 -18.38 5.50 -21.68
N LEU A 215 -18.99 6.49 -21.02
CA LEU A 215 -20.24 7.13 -21.45
C LEU A 215 -20.04 8.47 -22.18
N ARG A 216 -18.81 8.87 -22.49
CA ARG A 216 -18.47 10.20 -23.01
C ARG A 216 -19.32 10.61 -24.22
N ASP A 217 -19.59 9.66 -25.11
CA ASP A 217 -20.32 9.84 -26.37
C ASP A 217 -21.77 9.34 -26.31
N TRP A 218 -22.29 8.99 -25.12
CA TRP A 218 -23.64 8.48 -24.99
C TRP A 218 -24.69 9.55 -25.32
N PRO A 219 -25.52 9.39 -26.37
CA PRO A 219 -26.48 10.41 -26.78
C PRO A 219 -27.64 10.59 -25.79
N GLY A 220 -27.81 9.66 -24.84
CA GLY A 220 -28.89 9.71 -23.86
C GLY A 220 -28.75 10.82 -22.81
N TRP A 221 -27.58 11.46 -22.69
CA TRP A 221 -27.33 12.52 -21.70
C TRP A 221 -28.37 13.65 -21.73
N GLU A 222 -28.80 14.09 -22.92
CA GLU A 222 -29.75 15.20 -23.06
C GLU A 222 -31.13 14.90 -22.46
N LYS A 223 -31.53 13.63 -22.46
CA LYS A 223 -32.86 13.17 -22.01
C LYS A 223 -32.82 12.48 -20.65
N PHE A 224 -31.63 12.19 -20.14
CA PHE A 224 -31.46 11.48 -18.88
C PHE A 224 -31.59 12.44 -17.70
N ALA A 225 -32.36 12.03 -16.69
CA ALA A 225 -32.73 12.86 -15.54
C ALA A 225 -33.32 14.21 -15.99
N ASP A 226 -32.69 15.31 -15.61
CA ASP A 226 -33.04 16.69 -15.95
C ASP A 226 -32.17 17.28 -17.08
N GLY A 227 -31.45 16.42 -17.82
CA GLY A 227 -30.50 16.84 -18.85
C GLY A 227 -29.23 17.50 -18.30
N GLN A 228 -29.03 17.50 -16.97
CA GLN A 228 -27.88 18.10 -16.27
C GLN A 228 -27.01 17.06 -15.56
N ALA A 229 -27.31 15.77 -15.72
CA ALA A 229 -26.60 14.69 -15.02
C ALA A 229 -25.10 14.70 -15.30
N ARG A 230 -24.69 14.99 -16.53
CA ARG A 230 -23.27 15.05 -16.91
C ARG A 230 -22.54 16.14 -16.13
N GLN A 231 -23.06 17.37 -16.15
CA GLN A 231 -22.50 18.50 -15.40
C GLN A 231 -22.52 18.24 -13.89
N ARG A 232 -23.59 17.62 -13.38
CA ARG A 232 -23.71 17.22 -11.96
C ARG A 232 -22.61 16.23 -11.57
N ILE A 233 -22.35 15.20 -12.37
CA ILE A 233 -21.31 14.21 -12.09
C ILE A 233 -19.92 14.87 -12.06
N GLU A 234 -19.62 15.75 -13.01
CA GLU A 234 -18.34 16.46 -13.00
C GLU A 234 -18.20 17.40 -11.80
N ARG A 235 -19.23 18.21 -11.53
CA ARG A 235 -19.22 19.27 -10.51
C ARG A 235 -19.34 18.75 -9.08
N ASP A 236 -20.24 17.80 -8.84
CA ASP A 236 -20.66 17.41 -7.49
C ASP A 236 -20.07 16.06 -7.05
N LEU A 237 -19.40 15.32 -7.94
CA LEU A 237 -18.77 14.03 -7.61
C LEU A 237 -17.29 14.01 -7.95
N LEU A 238 -16.95 13.99 -9.24
CA LEU A 238 -15.58 13.68 -9.67
C LEU A 238 -14.59 14.81 -9.35
N THR A 239 -14.96 16.07 -9.60
CA THR A 239 -14.08 17.22 -9.28
C THR A 239 -13.82 17.34 -7.78
N PRO A 240 -14.83 17.34 -6.89
CA PRO A 240 -14.59 17.46 -5.46
C PRO A 240 -13.84 16.26 -4.86
N LEU A 241 -13.98 15.05 -5.42
CA LEU A 241 -13.19 13.88 -5.02
C LEU A 241 -11.69 14.09 -5.30
N VAL A 242 -11.34 14.58 -6.48
CA VAL A 242 -9.95 14.84 -6.86
C VAL A 242 -9.38 16.01 -6.06
N GLU A 243 -10.11 17.13 -5.98
CA GLU A 243 -9.66 18.32 -5.26
C GLU A 243 -9.50 18.08 -3.76
N PHE A 244 -10.35 17.24 -3.16
CA PHE A 244 -10.22 16.83 -1.76
C PHE A 244 -8.88 16.14 -1.50
N VAL A 245 -8.51 15.16 -2.33
CA VAL A 245 -7.29 14.37 -2.13
C VAL A 245 -6.05 15.17 -2.51
N LEU A 246 -6.06 15.89 -3.64
CA LEU A 246 -4.93 16.74 -4.04
C LEU A 246 -4.73 17.93 -3.11
N GLY A 247 -5.76 18.34 -2.36
CA GLY A 247 -5.68 19.37 -1.32
C GLY A 247 -4.86 18.96 -0.09
N TYR A 248 -4.51 17.68 0.06
CA TYR A 248 -3.58 17.24 1.10
C TYR A 248 -2.12 17.54 0.73
N PRO A 249 -1.30 18.02 1.69
CA PRO A 249 0.15 17.97 1.57
C PRO A 249 0.57 16.52 1.34
N ASP A 250 1.45 16.32 0.37
CA ASP A 250 1.98 15.01 0.03
C ASP A 250 3.43 14.92 0.49
N ASP A 251 3.70 13.99 1.41
CA ASP A 251 5.03 13.73 1.95
C ASP A 251 5.82 12.74 1.09
N GLY A 252 5.23 12.24 -0.01
CA GLY A 252 5.89 11.34 -0.93
C GLY A 252 6.04 9.92 -0.38
N SER A 253 5.08 9.43 0.42
CA SER A 253 5.06 8.04 0.87
C SER A 253 5.00 7.02 -0.28
N ASN A 254 5.22 5.74 0.05
CA ASN A 254 5.08 4.62 -0.89
C ASN A 254 3.66 4.49 -1.49
N MET A 255 2.68 5.21 -0.94
CA MET A 255 1.28 5.19 -1.41
C MET A 255 0.92 6.39 -2.28
N SER A 256 1.73 7.45 -2.31
CA SER A 256 1.45 8.70 -3.02
C SER A 256 1.23 8.50 -4.51
N MET A 257 1.98 7.56 -5.13
CA MET A 257 1.79 7.17 -6.54
C MET A 257 0.35 6.73 -6.87
N THR A 258 -0.38 6.17 -5.91
CA THR A 258 -1.79 5.75 -6.11
C THR A 258 -2.70 6.95 -6.37
N VAL A 259 -2.44 8.07 -5.67
CA VAL A 259 -3.17 9.33 -5.86
C VAL A 259 -2.83 9.93 -7.22
N TRP A 260 -1.54 9.98 -7.56
CA TRP A 260 -1.07 10.58 -8.81
C TRP A 260 -1.60 9.80 -10.02
N TYR A 261 -1.54 8.47 -9.98
CA TYR A 261 -2.16 7.62 -11.01
C TYR A 261 -3.64 7.97 -11.21
N SER A 262 -4.39 8.04 -10.12
CA SER A 262 -5.83 8.29 -10.17
C SER A 262 -6.16 9.72 -10.62
N ALA A 263 -5.38 10.70 -10.17
CA ALA A 263 -5.51 12.11 -10.56
C ALA A 263 -5.15 12.35 -12.03
N ILE A 264 -4.10 11.70 -12.55
CA ILE A 264 -3.74 11.74 -13.98
C ILE A 264 -4.90 11.20 -14.84
N LEU A 265 -5.45 10.04 -14.47
CA LEU A 265 -6.59 9.48 -15.20
C LEU A 265 -7.81 10.41 -15.17
N ALA A 266 -8.15 10.95 -14.00
CA ALA A 266 -9.24 11.91 -13.87
C ALA A 266 -8.99 13.18 -14.68
N GLY A 267 -7.76 13.71 -14.67
CA GLY A 267 -7.36 14.91 -15.40
C GLY A 267 -7.48 14.74 -16.91
N ARG A 268 -7.05 13.58 -17.43
CA ARG A 268 -7.20 13.24 -18.86
C ARG A 268 -8.66 13.07 -19.27
N VAL A 269 -9.49 12.48 -18.41
CA VAL A 269 -10.92 12.25 -18.70
C VAL A 269 -11.73 13.54 -18.64
N LEU A 270 -11.45 14.41 -17.66
CA LEU A 270 -12.20 15.64 -17.41
C LEU A 270 -11.61 16.88 -18.11
N GLY A 271 -10.49 16.73 -18.82
CA GLY A 271 -9.83 17.87 -19.47
C GLY A 271 -9.25 18.87 -18.47
N ARG A 272 -8.70 18.38 -17.36
CA ARG A 272 -8.10 19.15 -16.26
C ARG A 272 -6.58 18.94 -16.25
N PRO A 273 -5.82 19.60 -17.16
CA PRO A 273 -4.37 19.41 -17.26
C PRO A 273 -3.63 19.74 -15.96
N GLU A 274 -4.15 20.66 -15.14
CA GLU A 274 -3.51 21.04 -13.88
C GLU A 274 -3.35 19.88 -12.88
N TRP A 275 -4.21 18.87 -12.95
CA TRP A 275 -4.09 17.66 -12.10
C TRP A 275 -2.99 16.73 -12.59
N VAL A 276 -2.75 16.70 -13.91
CA VAL A 276 -1.63 15.98 -14.50
C VAL A 276 -0.33 16.68 -14.10
N HIS A 277 -0.25 18.00 -14.27
CA HIS A 277 0.90 18.82 -13.86
C HIS A 277 1.23 18.68 -12.38
N GLU A 278 0.23 18.73 -11.49
CA GLU A 278 0.44 18.52 -10.06
C GLU A 278 1.03 17.13 -9.75
N SER A 279 0.52 16.10 -10.42
CA SER A 279 1.02 14.74 -10.27
C SER A 279 2.46 14.59 -10.77
N VAL A 280 2.83 15.27 -11.87
CA VAL A 280 4.20 15.27 -12.40
C VAL A 280 5.17 15.99 -11.45
N ARG A 281 4.78 17.13 -10.88
CA ARG A 281 5.62 17.84 -9.90
C ARG A 281 5.89 16.99 -8.65
N ARG A 282 4.86 16.29 -8.14
CA ARG A 282 5.02 15.38 -6.99
C ARG A 282 5.90 14.18 -7.33
N PHE A 283 5.75 13.63 -8.53
CA PHE A 283 6.63 12.57 -9.05
C PHE A 283 8.09 13.02 -9.09
N GLU A 284 8.39 14.19 -9.65
CA GLU A 284 9.76 14.76 -9.68
C GLU A 284 10.31 14.99 -8.27
N HIS A 285 9.48 15.48 -7.34
CA HIS A 285 9.88 15.68 -5.95
C HIS A 285 10.27 14.36 -5.26
N VAL A 286 9.48 13.29 -5.44
CA VAL A 286 9.76 11.99 -4.83
C VAL A 286 11.03 11.36 -5.39
N LEU A 287 11.27 11.45 -6.69
CA LEU A 287 12.54 10.99 -7.27
C LEU A 287 13.75 11.72 -6.67
N ALA A 288 13.61 13.00 -6.35
CA ALA A 288 14.69 13.80 -5.77
C ALA A 288 14.89 13.60 -4.25
N ALA A 289 13.83 13.25 -3.51
CA ALA A 289 13.82 13.32 -2.05
C ALA A 289 13.65 11.97 -1.33
N GLN A 290 13.10 10.96 -2.00
CA GLN A 290 12.67 9.70 -1.35
C GLN A 290 13.49 8.47 -1.79
N PHE A 291 14.55 8.71 -2.57
CA PHE A 291 15.50 7.68 -2.98
C PHE A 291 16.87 7.95 -2.40
N LEU A 292 17.53 6.88 -1.96
CA LEU A 292 18.91 6.90 -1.51
C LEU A 292 19.82 7.05 -2.73
N TYR A 293 21.06 7.49 -2.51
CA TYR A 293 21.97 7.81 -3.61
C TYR A 293 22.40 6.59 -4.45
N ASP A 294 22.18 5.37 -3.96
CA ASP A 294 22.35 4.11 -4.70
C ASP A 294 21.05 3.62 -5.37
N GLY A 295 20.05 4.50 -5.45
CA GLY A 295 18.77 4.28 -6.13
C GLY A 295 17.76 3.48 -5.33
N HIS A 296 18.06 3.06 -4.11
CA HIS A 296 17.10 2.30 -3.30
C HIS A 296 16.05 3.22 -2.66
N TRP A 297 14.83 2.70 -2.47
CA TRP A 297 13.78 3.38 -1.71
C TRP A 297 14.20 3.61 -0.25
N LEU A 298 13.91 4.79 0.31
CA LEU A 298 14.42 5.21 1.63
C LEU A 298 13.97 4.36 2.82
N GLU A 299 12.89 3.58 2.69
CA GLU A 299 12.38 2.74 3.78
C GLU A 299 13.24 1.49 4.00
N THR A 300 14.20 1.24 3.10
CA THR A 300 15.20 0.15 3.14
C THR A 300 14.61 -1.25 3.32
N ALA A 301 13.32 -1.43 3.00
CA ALA A 301 12.66 -2.72 2.88
C ALA A 301 12.45 -3.04 1.40
N ASP A 302 13.06 -4.11 0.90
CA ASP A 302 13.04 -4.51 -0.52
C ASP A 302 11.60 -4.68 -1.05
N SER A 303 10.67 -5.19 -0.24
CA SER A 303 9.26 -5.30 -0.64
C SER A 303 8.60 -3.96 -0.90
N TYR A 304 8.91 -2.96 -0.08
CA TYR A 304 8.37 -1.61 -0.21
C TYR A 304 9.10 -0.83 -1.31
N ALA A 305 10.39 -1.09 -1.53
CA ALA A 305 11.13 -0.59 -2.67
C ALA A 305 10.53 -1.11 -3.98
N ALA A 306 10.30 -2.42 -4.09
CA ALA A 306 9.68 -3.03 -5.27
C ALA A 306 8.25 -2.53 -5.49
N GLN A 307 7.45 -2.39 -4.42
CA GLN A 307 6.11 -1.81 -4.52
C GLN A 307 6.15 -0.37 -5.05
N THR A 308 7.05 0.46 -4.54
CA THR A 308 7.21 1.86 -4.95
C THR A 308 7.65 1.92 -6.42
N GLN A 309 8.60 1.08 -6.81
CA GLN A 309 9.09 0.96 -8.17
C GLN A 309 7.97 0.61 -9.15
N ASP A 310 7.13 -0.39 -8.82
CA ASP A 310 5.96 -0.75 -9.63
C ASP A 310 4.97 0.42 -9.73
N ALA A 311 4.70 1.09 -8.62
CA ALA A 311 3.74 2.18 -8.58
C ALA A 311 4.20 3.39 -9.42
N LEU A 312 5.50 3.70 -9.41
CA LEU A 312 6.09 4.71 -10.29
C LEU A 312 5.92 4.34 -11.75
N TRP A 313 6.12 3.07 -12.14
CA TRP A 313 5.85 2.62 -13.51
C TRP A 313 4.40 2.80 -13.91
N VAL A 314 3.46 2.47 -13.04
CA VAL A 314 2.02 2.69 -13.29
C VAL A 314 1.71 4.17 -13.52
N VAL A 315 2.33 5.08 -12.75
CA VAL A 315 2.21 6.53 -12.95
C VAL A 315 2.81 6.97 -14.29
N MET A 316 4.01 6.48 -14.63
CA MET A 316 4.65 6.77 -15.92
C MET A 316 3.79 6.34 -17.11
N GLU A 317 3.19 5.15 -17.06
CA GLU A 317 2.27 4.66 -18.09
C GLU A 317 0.98 5.48 -18.15
N ALA A 318 0.42 5.89 -17.01
CA ALA A 318 -0.79 6.69 -16.98
C ALA A 318 -0.59 8.11 -17.56
N ALA A 319 0.59 8.68 -17.39
CA ALA A 319 0.96 9.99 -17.95
C ALA A 319 1.34 9.92 -19.44
N ARG A 320 1.74 8.75 -19.94
CA ARG A 320 2.30 8.58 -21.29
C ARG A 320 1.38 9.15 -22.37
N GLY A 321 1.97 9.95 -23.25
CA GLY A 321 1.34 10.56 -24.40
C GLY A 321 0.32 11.65 -24.06
N HIS A 322 0.29 12.13 -22.81
CA HIS A 322 -0.52 13.30 -22.45
C HIS A 322 0.00 14.53 -23.20
N SER A 323 -0.92 15.32 -23.75
CA SER A 323 -0.63 16.63 -24.32
C SER A 323 -1.65 17.63 -23.79
N ASP A 324 -1.17 18.79 -23.39
CA ASP A 324 -2.03 19.84 -22.89
C ASP A 324 -2.89 20.45 -24.01
N PRO A 325 -4.07 21.01 -23.67
CA PRO A 325 -4.89 21.72 -24.66
C PRO A 325 -4.13 22.90 -25.29
N PRO A 326 -4.39 23.24 -26.57
CA PRO A 326 -3.75 24.37 -27.22
C PRO A 326 -3.93 25.68 -26.42
N GLY A 327 -2.83 26.39 -26.17
CA GLY A 327 -2.83 27.64 -25.42
C GLY A 327 -2.85 27.49 -23.90
N TYR A 328 -2.94 26.27 -23.36
CA TYR A 328 -2.75 26.05 -21.93
C TYR A 328 -1.28 26.21 -21.55
N GLN A 329 -1.03 26.90 -20.44
CA GLN A 329 0.24 26.90 -19.72
C GLN A 329 -0.06 26.66 -18.26
N ASP A 330 0.71 25.78 -17.61
CA ASP A 330 0.53 25.53 -16.19
C ASP A 330 0.82 26.81 -15.38
N PRO A 331 -0.08 27.21 -14.48
CA PRO A 331 0.07 28.48 -13.76
C PRO A 331 1.14 28.44 -12.67
N VAL A 332 1.65 27.26 -12.29
CA VAL A 332 2.64 27.09 -11.22
C VAL A 332 4.05 27.20 -11.76
N ASP A 333 4.35 26.52 -12.87
CA ASP A 333 5.71 26.46 -13.43
C ASP A 333 5.82 26.89 -14.91
N GLY A 334 4.70 27.24 -15.55
CA GLY A 334 4.65 27.72 -16.93
C GLY A 334 4.89 26.62 -17.97
N ARG A 335 5.02 25.34 -17.57
CA ARG A 335 5.24 24.25 -18.52
C ARG A 335 3.99 23.99 -19.37
N HIS A 336 4.26 23.50 -20.57
CA HIS A 336 3.28 22.92 -21.48
C HIS A 336 3.79 21.54 -21.88
N PHE A 337 2.96 20.51 -21.73
CA PHE A 337 3.31 19.15 -22.07
C PHE A 337 2.83 18.81 -23.49
N GLU A 338 3.76 18.31 -24.31
CA GLU A 338 3.48 17.69 -25.61
C GLU A 338 4.05 16.26 -25.57
N ASP A 339 3.21 15.26 -25.87
CA ASP A 339 3.57 13.83 -25.88
C ASP A 339 4.41 13.41 -24.66
N LEU A 340 3.87 13.66 -23.46
CA LEU A 340 4.58 13.49 -22.19
C LEU A 340 5.11 12.07 -22.01
N ASP A 341 6.39 11.95 -21.62
CA ASP A 341 7.05 10.70 -21.29
C ASP A 341 7.88 10.85 -20.01
N LEU A 342 7.33 10.38 -18.90
CA LEU A 342 7.97 10.48 -17.58
C LEU A 342 9.21 9.60 -17.44
N ARG A 343 9.44 8.63 -18.35
CA ARG A 343 10.71 7.86 -18.35
C ARG A 343 11.91 8.77 -18.59
N ARG A 344 11.74 9.89 -19.30
CA ARG A 344 12.80 10.89 -19.51
C ARG A 344 13.17 11.66 -18.25
N LEU A 345 12.26 11.71 -17.28
CA LEU A 345 12.48 12.35 -15.97
C LEU A 345 13.02 11.37 -14.92
N ALA A 346 13.02 10.07 -15.22
CA ALA A 346 13.47 9.00 -14.32
C ALA A 346 14.53 8.09 -15.02
N PRO A 347 15.66 8.63 -15.48
CA PRO A 347 16.67 7.85 -16.21
C PRO A 347 17.27 6.71 -15.38
N ASP A 348 17.35 6.89 -14.06
CA ASP A 348 17.91 5.90 -13.12
C ASP A 348 16.86 4.93 -12.57
N TYR A 349 15.63 4.94 -13.11
CA TYR A 349 14.57 4.03 -12.67
C TYR A 349 15.05 2.57 -12.70
N ASP A 350 15.69 2.13 -13.79
CA ASP A 350 16.12 0.72 -13.90
C ASP A 350 17.28 0.38 -12.93
N VAL A 351 18.03 1.38 -12.44
CA VAL A 351 19.09 1.19 -11.43
C VAL A 351 18.47 0.81 -10.08
N ALA A 352 17.39 1.48 -9.68
CA ALA A 352 16.69 1.20 -8.43
C ALA A 352 16.23 -0.28 -8.33
N ASP A 353 15.68 -0.83 -9.41
CA ASP A 353 15.26 -2.22 -9.47
C ASP A 353 16.44 -3.21 -9.43
N GLN A 354 17.57 -2.85 -10.05
CA GLN A 354 18.80 -3.65 -10.00
C GLN A 354 19.40 -3.68 -8.58
N THR A 355 19.34 -2.58 -7.83
CA THR A 355 19.82 -2.53 -6.45
C THR A 355 19.05 -3.51 -5.55
N ILE A 356 17.72 -3.62 -5.72
CA ILE A 356 16.88 -4.62 -5.03
C ILE A 356 17.31 -6.04 -5.45
N GLY A 357 17.45 -6.27 -6.76
CA GLY A 357 17.85 -7.57 -7.30
C GLY A 357 19.23 -8.04 -6.83
N ALA A 358 20.20 -7.14 -6.62
CA ALA A 358 21.57 -7.49 -6.25
C ALA A 358 21.67 -8.21 -4.89
N ALA A 359 20.83 -7.82 -3.93
CA ALA A 359 20.82 -8.34 -2.56
C ALA A 359 20.10 -9.69 -2.40
N ARG A 360 19.29 -10.08 -3.39
CA ARG A 360 18.40 -11.25 -3.31
C ARG A 360 19.12 -12.57 -2.98
N LEU A 361 18.42 -13.45 -2.28
CA LEU A 361 18.87 -14.79 -1.90
C LEU A 361 19.10 -15.68 -3.15
N PRO A 362 19.88 -16.76 -3.03
CA PRO A 362 20.15 -17.69 -4.15
C PRO A 362 18.90 -18.26 -4.81
N ASP A 363 17.82 -18.48 -4.08
CA ASP A 363 16.54 -18.98 -4.58
C ASP A 363 15.62 -17.89 -5.22
N ASN A 364 16.14 -16.67 -5.38
CA ASN A 364 15.45 -15.48 -5.90
C ASN A 364 14.47 -14.80 -4.94
N ARG A 365 14.36 -15.26 -3.69
CA ARG A 365 13.65 -14.50 -2.65
C ARG A 365 14.38 -13.18 -2.35
N LEU A 366 13.61 -12.13 -2.12
CA LEU A 366 14.10 -10.87 -1.59
C LEU A 366 14.70 -11.10 -0.20
N LEU A 367 15.66 -10.26 0.19
CA LEU A 367 16.28 -10.42 1.50
C LEU A 367 15.26 -10.03 2.57
N PRO A 368 14.88 -10.90 3.52
CA PRO A 368 13.80 -10.63 4.47
C PRO A 368 14.22 -9.66 5.59
N LEU A 369 14.95 -8.59 5.25
CA LEU A 369 15.28 -7.48 6.13
C LEU A 369 14.12 -6.49 6.19
N ASN A 370 13.95 -5.86 7.36
CA ASN A 370 12.89 -4.89 7.57
C ASN A 370 11.51 -5.51 7.25
N ASP A 371 10.50 -4.70 6.95
CA ASP A 371 9.21 -5.23 6.48
C ASP A 371 9.27 -5.74 5.02
N THR A 372 10.20 -6.65 4.73
CA THR A 372 10.23 -7.41 3.47
C THR A 372 9.52 -8.74 3.66
N TRP A 373 8.58 -9.06 2.76
CA TRP A 373 7.89 -10.35 2.76
C TRP A 373 8.89 -11.50 2.56
N ALA A 374 8.87 -12.46 3.46
CA ALA A 374 9.73 -13.65 3.41
C ALA A 374 9.66 -14.42 2.08
N GLU A 375 8.48 -14.47 1.47
CA GLU A 375 8.19 -15.14 0.20
C GLU A 375 8.26 -14.20 -1.02
N GLY A 376 8.56 -12.91 -0.80
CA GLY A 376 8.70 -11.95 -1.87
C GLY A 376 9.84 -12.34 -2.80
N THR A 377 9.64 -12.25 -4.11
CA THR A 377 10.67 -12.55 -5.11
C THR A 377 10.99 -11.34 -5.97
N TRP A 378 12.21 -11.27 -6.48
CA TRP A 378 12.58 -10.22 -7.41
C TRP A 378 11.96 -10.49 -8.79
N ARG A 379 11.06 -9.60 -9.22
CA ARG A 379 10.19 -9.81 -10.39
C ARG A 379 10.95 -9.96 -11.71
N GLN A 380 11.98 -9.18 -11.96
CA GLN A 380 12.78 -9.30 -13.20
C GLN A 380 13.51 -10.64 -13.29
N GLY A 381 13.82 -11.27 -12.14
CA GLY A 381 14.38 -12.62 -12.08
C GLY A 381 13.36 -13.73 -12.40
N GLY A 382 12.07 -13.40 -12.46
CA GLY A 382 10.99 -14.38 -12.58
C GLY A 382 11.00 -15.37 -11.41
N ASN A 383 10.74 -16.65 -11.70
CA ASN A 383 10.76 -17.73 -10.70
C ASN A 383 12.08 -18.52 -10.73
N LYS A 384 13.17 -17.92 -11.22
CA LYS A 384 14.44 -18.63 -11.42
C LYS A 384 15.43 -18.31 -10.32
N PRO A 385 16.02 -19.33 -9.65
CA PRO A 385 17.18 -19.15 -8.79
C PRO A 385 18.33 -18.44 -9.51
N ARG A 386 19.21 -17.80 -8.74
CA ARG A 386 20.46 -17.25 -9.24
C ARG A 386 21.36 -18.39 -9.73
N GLU A 387 22.00 -18.23 -10.88
CA GLU A 387 22.98 -19.22 -11.35
C GLU A 387 24.28 -19.18 -10.52
N ARG A 388 24.62 -18.00 -10.00
CA ARG A 388 25.83 -17.70 -9.24
C ARG A 388 25.55 -16.64 -8.18
N MET A 389 26.22 -16.78 -7.04
CA MET A 389 26.23 -15.76 -6.01
C MET A 389 27.42 -14.83 -6.18
N GLU A 390 27.18 -13.52 -6.05
CA GLU A 390 28.20 -12.49 -6.17
C GLU A 390 28.06 -11.50 -5.02
N SER A 391 29.21 -11.09 -4.47
CA SER A 391 29.27 -10.00 -3.52
C SER A 391 28.68 -8.72 -4.10
N ALA A 392 27.90 -8.01 -3.28
CA ALA A 392 27.31 -6.72 -3.61
C ALA A 392 27.45 -5.75 -2.44
N LEU A 393 27.52 -4.46 -2.74
CA LEU A 393 27.52 -3.40 -1.75
C LEU A 393 26.48 -2.36 -2.15
N SER A 394 25.54 -2.11 -1.27
CA SER A 394 24.52 -1.07 -1.39
C SER A 394 24.76 -0.05 -0.28
N PRO A 395 25.71 0.89 -0.46
CA PRO A 395 26.21 1.71 0.63
C PRO A 395 25.24 2.82 1.02
N GLY A 396 24.27 3.19 0.17
CA GLY A 396 23.20 4.12 0.51
C GLY A 396 22.10 3.43 1.30
N THR A 397 21.67 2.27 0.81
CA THR A 397 20.73 1.36 1.48
C THR A 397 21.23 0.95 2.86
N GLY A 398 22.53 0.71 2.98
CA GLY A 398 23.19 0.25 4.18
C GLY A 398 23.31 -1.27 4.24
N LEU A 399 23.63 -1.92 3.13
CA LEU A 399 23.69 -3.38 3.04
C LEU A 399 24.97 -3.84 2.35
N ALA A 400 25.66 -4.79 2.97
CA ALA A 400 26.79 -5.48 2.37
C ALA A 400 26.47 -6.96 2.23
N VAL A 401 26.65 -7.50 1.03
CA VAL A 401 26.49 -8.92 0.71
C VAL A 401 27.84 -9.52 0.34
N LEU A 402 28.16 -10.63 1.00
CA LEU A 402 29.42 -11.36 0.95
C LEU A 402 29.13 -12.79 0.50
N GLY A 403 29.73 -13.24 -0.59
CA GLY A 403 29.37 -14.56 -1.10
C GLY A 403 29.99 -14.96 -2.43
N GLY A 404 29.76 -16.23 -2.76
CA GLY A 404 30.31 -16.90 -3.93
C GLY A 404 29.60 -18.24 -4.18
N GLY A 405 30.09 -19.00 -5.15
CA GLY A 405 29.54 -20.31 -5.52
C GLY A 405 28.43 -20.26 -6.55
N THR A 406 28.00 -21.45 -6.97
CA THR A 406 27.03 -21.68 -8.06
C THR A 406 26.12 -22.84 -7.72
N GLY A 407 24.86 -22.79 -8.17
CA GLY A 407 23.87 -23.83 -7.87
C GLY A 407 23.70 -24.07 -6.37
N ASP A 408 23.63 -25.33 -5.95
CA ASP A 408 23.37 -25.70 -4.56
C ASP A 408 24.52 -25.31 -3.60
N ASP A 409 25.71 -25.04 -4.14
CA ASP A 409 26.90 -24.66 -3.38
C ASP A 409 27.03 -23.14 -3.16
N GLN A 410 25.98 -22.36 -3.44
CA GLN A 410 25.99 -20.91 -3.22
C GLN A 410 26.07 -20.56 -1.73
N LEU A 411 26.94 -19.60 -1.43
CA LEU A 411 27.13 -18.99 -0.12
C LEU A 411 26.74 -17.52 -0.19
N HIS A 412 25.78 -17.09 0.62
CA HIS A 412 25.34 -15.69 0.72
C HIS A 412 25.27 -15.30 2.20
N CYS A 413 26.10 -14.35 2.61
CA CYS A 413 26.09 -13.77 3.95
C CYS A 413 25.89 -12.27 3.82
N TRP A 414 25.07 -11.67 4.67
CA TRP A 414 24.84 -10.22 4.66
C TRP A 414 25.14 -9.58 5.99
N LEU A 415 25.62 -8.34 5.92
CA LEU A 415 25.73 -7.42 7.05
C LEU A 415 24.77 -6.25 6.84
N ASN A 416 23.76 -6.17 7.71
CA ASN A 416 22.74 -5.14 7.68
C ASN A 416 23.16 -3.93 8.52
N TYR A 417 23.46 -2.83 7.86
CA TYR A 417 23.64 -1.52 8.48
C TYR A 417 22.64 -0.51 7.89
N THR A 418 21.46 -1.01 7.48
CA THR A 418 20.40 -0.20 6.87
C THR A 418 19.82 0.78 7.86
N MET A 419 19.22 1.83 7.32
CA MET A 419 18.78 3.01 8.05
C MET A 419 17.35 3.33 7.65
N GLY A 420 16.63 4.12 8.44
CA GLY A 420 15.33 4.62 8.03
C GLY A 420 14.23 4.54 9.08
N LEU A 421 13.01 4.65 8.57
CA LEU A 421 11.77 4.86 9.31
C LEU A 421 10.66 3.95 8.78
N HIS A 422 9.52 3.94 9.47
CA HIS A 422 8.29 3.22 9.11
C HIS A 422 8.41 1.70 9.08
N HIS A 423 8.95 1.17 7.99
CA HIS A 423 9.08 -0.25 7.70
C HIS A 423 10.41 -0.83 8.19
N LYS A 424 11.26 0.00 8.80
CA LYS A 424 12.54 -0.34 9.43
C LYS A 424 12.36 -1.13 10.74
N HIS A 425 13.17 -2.18 10.92
CA HIS A 425 13.27 -2.96 12.16
C HIS A 425 14.38 -2.45 13.09
N ARG A 426 14.40 -2.88 14.35
CA ARG A 426 15.43 -2.52 15.33
C ARG A 426 16.56 -3.54 15.33
N ASP A 427 17.23 -3.65 14.21
CA ASP A 427 18.08 -4.78 13.82
C ASP A 427 19.52 -4.32 13.48
N ALA A 428 20.00 -3.28 14.16
CA ALA A 428 21.29 -2.67 13.86
C ALA A 428 22.41 -3.72 13.81
N LEU A 429 23.15 -3.76 12.70
CA LEU A 429 24.25 -4.69 12.46
C LEU A 429 23.85 -6.17 12.47
N SER A 430 22.57 -6.48 12.20
CA SER A 430 22.12 -7.87 12.05
C SER A 430 22.75 -8.55 10.83
N ILE A 431 22.71 -9.88 10.83
CA ILE A 431 23.25 -10.69 9.75
C ILE A 431 22.27 -11.79 9.34
N GLY A 432 22.59 -12.43 8.24
CA GLY A 432 22.12 -13.78 7.99
C GLY A 432 23.07 -14.52 7.06
N LEU A 433 22.73 -15.78 6.84
CA LEU A 433 23.60 -16.74 6.17
C LEU A 433 22.78 -17.76 5.42
N TRP A 434 23.05 -17.88 4.13
CA TRP A 434 22.61 -18.94 3.26
C TRP A 434 23.78 -19.81 2.86
N ALA A 435 23.62 -21.13 2.98
CA ALA A 435 24.57 -22.12 2.49
C ALA A 435 23.84 -23.45 2.29
N TYR A 436 24.35 -24.29 1.39
CA TYR A 436 23.79 -25.63 1.12
C TYR A 436 22.32 -25.62 0.68
N GLY A 437 21.88 -24.54 0.02
CA GLY A 437 20.48 -24.39 -0.42
C GLY A 437 19.48 -23.96 0.67
N TYR A 438 19.95 -23.57 1.87
CA TYR A 438 19.08 -23.15 2.98
C TYR A 438 19.57 -21.86 3.64
N GLU A 439 18.64 -21.09 4.20
CA GLU A 439 18.94 -20.08 5.21
C GLU A 439 19.38 -20.77 6.51
N LEU A 440 20.68 -20.75 6.81
CA LEU A 440 21.23 -21.25 8.07
C LEU A 440 21.03 -20.27 9.22
N LEU A 441 21.12 -18.97 8.93
CA LEU A 441 20.75 -17.88 9.84
C LEU A 441 19.68 -17.03 9.14
N SER A 442 18.44 -17.13 9.62
CA SER A 442 17.29 -16.48 8.99
C SER A 442 16.94 -15.14 9.66
N ASP A 443 16.24 -14.29 8.91
CA ASP A 443 15.45 -13.19 9.46
C ASP A 443 13.96 -13.47 9.20
N LEU A 444 13.08 -12.94 10.05
CA LEU A 444 11.63 -13.15 9.94
C LEU A 444 11.01 -12.24 8.89
N GLY A 445 11.58 -11.05 8.67
CA GLY A 445 11.03 -10.03 7.80
C GLY A 445 9.59 -9.65 8.19
N TYR A 446 8.73 -9.46 7.18
CA TYR A 446 7.37 -8.99 7.39
C TYR A 446 6.37 -10.13 7.65
N THR A 447 5.79 -10.11 8.84
CA THR A 447 4.80 -11.13 9.24
C THR A 447 3.34 -10.69 9.05
N TRP A 448 3.07 -9.41 8.77
CA TRP A 448 1.71 -8.79 8.66
C TRP A 448 0.69 -9.26 9.72
N THR A 449 1.19 -9.60 10.91
CA THR A 449 0.37 -10.03 12.06
C THR A 449 0.59 -9.07 13.23
N ASN A 450 -0.14 -9.28 14.33
CA ASN A 450 0.13 -8.54 15.56
C ASN A 450 1.58 -8.75 16.07
N TYR A 451 2.22 -9.87 15.72
CA TYR A 451 3.64 -10.10 16.05
C TYR A 451 4.58 -9.11 15.37
N ARG A 452 4.19 -8.49 14.25
CA ARG A 452 4.97 -7.39 13.66
C ARG A 452 5.13 -6.21 14.62
N MET A 453 4.15 -5.95 15.48
CA MET A 453 4.23 -4.81 16.42
C MET A 453 4.94 -5.16 17.74
N HIS A 454 5.11 -6.44 18.04
CA HIS A 454 5.52 -6.90 19.38
C HIS A 454 6.76 -7.80 19.40
N TRP A 455 7.12 -8.41 18.27
CA TRP A 455 8.25 -9.33 18.19
C TRP A 455 9.12 -9.07 16.97
N SER A 456 8.60 -9.19 15.74
CA SER A 456 9.49 -9.26 14.56
C SER A 456 10.26 -7.98 14.24
N VAL A 457 9.96 -6.86 14.91
CA VAL A 457 10.67 -5.58 14.77
C VAL A 457 11.63 -5.28 15.93
N THR A 458 11.66 -6.14 16.96
CA THR A 458 12.47 -5.95 18.19
C THR A 458 13.88 -6.48 17.96
N THR A 459 14.87 -5.95 18.67
CA THR A 459 16.27 -6.36 18.49
C THR A 459 16.51 -7.83 18.82
N MET A 460 15.73 -8.36 19.77
CA MET A 460 15.80 -9.78 20.14
C MET A 460 15.37 -10.73 19.01
N ALA A 461 14.60 -10.27 18.03
CA ALA A 461 14.16 -11.09 16.90
C ALA A 461 15.23 -11.22 15.79
N HIS A 462 16.38 -10.54 15.92
CA HIS A 462 17.41 -10.48 14.88
C HIS A 462 18.75 -11.08 15.34
N ASN A 463 19.58 -11.45 14.36
CA ASN A 463 20.92 -12.01 14.58
C ASN A 463 21.93 -10.91 14.92
N THR A 464 21.82 -10.27 16.09
CA THR A 464 22.68 -9.15 16.52
C THR A 464 22.95 -9.20 18.04
N VAL A 465 23.58 -8.16 18.59
CA VAL A 465 23.83 -8.03 20.03
C VAL A 465 22.80 -7.09 20.68
N VAL A 466 22.09 -7.57 21.70
CA VAL A 466 21.20 -6.75 22.54
C VAL A 466 21.98 -6.20 23.72
N VAL A 467 21.81 -4.91 24.03
CA VAL A 467 22.44 -4.26 25.19
C VAL A 467 21.37 -3.97 26.24
N ASN A 468 21.61 -4.41 27.48
CA ASN A 468 20.72 -4.20 28.64
C ASN A 468 19.27 -4.69 28.46
N GLY A 469 19.03 -5.67 27.58
CA GLY A 469 17.70 -6.23 27.34
C GLY A 469 16.69 -5.26 26.72
N VAL A 470 17.15 -4.18 26.07
CA VAL A 470 16.27 -3.21 25.39
C VAL A 470 16.55 -3.16 23.90
N ASP A 471 15.55 -2.75 23.13
CA ASP A 471 15.71 -2.63 21.68
C ASP A 471 16.64 -1.48 21.30
N SER A 472 17.37 -1.69 20.21
CA SER A 472 18.20 -0.68 19.57
C SER A 472 17.36 0.49 19.06
N GLY A 473 17.97 1.68 19.03
CA GLY A 473 17.42 2.87 18.40
C GLY A 473 17.21 2.68 16.89
N LEU A 474 16.28 3.46 16.35
CA LEU A 474 16.11 3.62 14.91
C LEU A 474 16.88 4.86 14.46
N ASP A 475 17.68 4.73 13.41
CA ASP A 475 18.37 5.86 12.79
C ASP A 475 17.54 6.48 11.69
N ARG A 476 16.81 7.53 12.07
CA ARG A 476 15.86 8.24 11.21
C ARG A 476 16.53 9.16 10.20
N LEU A 477 17.72 9.65 10.52
CA LEU A 477 18.41 10.69 9.75
C LEU A 477 19.41 10.10 8.75
N HIS A 478 19.54 8.77 8.72
CA HIS A 478 20.50 8.08 7.87
C HIS A 478 21.95 8.56 8.13
N ALA A 479 22.33 8.81 9.40
CA ALA A 479 23.60 9.46 9.75
C ALA A 479 24.54 8.69 10.71
N GLY A 480 24.05 7.73 11.48
CA GLY A 480 24.72 7.05 12.58
C GLY A 480 25.25 5.65 12.28
N HIS A 481 24.79 5.00 11.21
CA HIS A 481 25.33 3.72 10.72
C HIS A 481 26.38 4.00 9.64
N ARG A 482 27.56 3.40 9.78
CA ARG A 482 28.73 3.69 8.94
C ARG A 482 29.40 2.41 8.48
N LEU A 483 29.63 2.30 7.18
CA LEU A 483 30.53 1.31 6.61
C LEU A 483 31.98 1.74 6.91
N LEU A 484 32.75 0.85 7.54
CA LEU A 484 34.15 1.07 7.88
C LEU A 484 35.10 0.44 6.87
N ALA A 485 34.74 -0.75 6.39
CA ALA A 485 35.52 -1.48 5.39
C ALA A 485 34.62 -2.38 4.57
N TYR A 486 34.94 -2.51 3.29
CA TYR A 486 34.39 -3.53 2.41
C TYR A 486 35.50 -4.02 1.50
N ALA A 487 35.71 -5.33 1.45
CA ALA A 487 36.68 -5.96 0.58
C ALA A 487 36.10 -7.26 0.04
N GLY A 488 36.26 -7.50 -1.25
CA GLY A 488 35.89 -8.76 -1.88
C GLY A 488 36.75 -8.97 -3.10
N ASN A 489 37.36 -10.15 -3.22
CA ASN A 489 38.15 -10.49 -4.40
C ASN A 489 37.39 -11.39 -5.39
N GLY A 490 36.15 -11.80 -5.05
CA GLY A 490 35.38 -12.78 -5.82
C GLY A 490 36.04 -14.17 -5.89
N ALA A 491 37.07 -14.40 -5.08
CA ALA A 491 37.97 -15.54 -5.11
C ALA A 491 38.33 -15.98 -3.68
N GLY A 492 37.32 -16.22 -2.87
CA GLY A 492 37.45 -16.89 -1.58
C GLY A 492 37.78 -16.01 -0.38
N PHE A 493 37.82 -14.69 -0.51
CA PHE A 493 37.91 -13.77 0.63
C PHE A 493 36.99 -12.56 0.46
N HIS A 494 36.09 -12.37 1.42
CA HIS A 494 35.17 -11.25 1.47
C HIS A 494 35.09 -10.72 2.90
N LEU A 495 34.96 -9.40 3.07
CA LEU A 495 34.91 -8.74 4.37
C LEU A 495 34.00 -7.52 4.30
N ALA A 496 33.19 -7.34 5.33
CA ALA A 496 32.47 -6.10 5.60
C ALA A 496 32.59 -5.75 7.08
N ALA A 497 32.84 -4.48 7.37
CA ALA A 497 32.80 -3.96 8.73
C ALA A 497 31.93 -2.71 8.78
N ALA A 498 31.03 -2.64 9.75
CA ALA A 498 30.15 -1.50 9.96
C ALA A 498 29.98 -1.19 11.45
N GLU A 499 29.60 0.05 11.75
CA GLU A 499 29.39 0.57 13.10
C GLU A 499 28.08 1.35 13.18
N SER A 500 27.40 1.31 14.31
CA SER A 500 26.21 2.11 14.58
C SER A 500 26.37 2.89 15.89
N ASP A 501 26.49 4.21 15.80
CA ASP A 501 26.58 5.09 16.98
C ASP A 501 25.18 5.36 17.60
N THR A 502 24.13 5.01 16.86
CA THR A 502 22.72 5.28 17.20
C THR A 502 21.97 4.04 17.69
N ALA A 503 22.59 2.86 17.66
CA ALA A 503 21.97 1.63 18.17
C ALA A 503 21.61 1.74 19.66
N TYR A 504 22.52 2.26 20.49
CA TYR A 504 22.30 2.42 21.93
C TYR A 504 22.82 3.77 22.41
N PRO A 505 22.12 4.88 22.08
CA PRO A 505 22.61 6.22 22.32
C PRO A 505 22.82 6.44 23.82
N GLN A 506 23.97 7.02 24.18
CA GLN A 506 24.38 7.31 25.57
C GLN A 506 24.67 6.06 26.43
N VAL A 507 24.44 4.85 25.94
CA VAL A 507 24.73 3.60 26.66
C VAL A 507 26.03 2.97 26.16
N THR A 508 26.22 2.93 24.84
CA THR A 508 27.43 2.37 24.22
C THR A 508 28.31 3.45 23.61
N SER A 509 29.63 3.33 23.78
CA SER A 509 30.63 4.12 23.04
C SER A 509 31.19 3.39 21.81
N ARG A 510 30.88 2.09 21.66
CA ARG A 510 31.16 1.29 20.46
C ARG A 510 30.07 0.24 20.27
N TYR A 511 29.59 0.11 19.05
CA TYR A 511 28.70 -0.96 18.61
C TYR A 511 29.03 -1.26 17.14
N ARG A 512 29.93 -2.21 16.92
CA ARG A 512 30.59 -2.45 15.64
C ARG A 512 30.63 -3.94 15.33
N ARG A 513 30.43 -4.31 14.07
CA ARG A 513 30.51 -5.68 13.61
C ARG A 513 31.41 -5.80 12.39
N THR A 514 32.26 -6.81 12.39
CA THR A 514 33.08 -7.20 11.24
C THR A 514 32.79 -8.65 10.89
N LEU A 515 32.41 -8.88 9.62
CA LEU A 515 32.26 -10.20 9.04
C LEU A 515 33.37 -10.45 8.04
N ALA A 516 33.98 -11.63 8.09
CA ALA A 516 34.85 -12.13 7.03
C ALA A 516 34.38 -13.51 6.57
N VAL A 517 34.15 -13.66 5.27
CA VAL A 517 33.83 -14.93 4.61
C VAL A 517 35.08 -15.44 3.93
N ILE A 518 35.52 -16.63 4.32
CA ILE A 518 36.69 -17.31 3.76
C ILE A 518 36.21 -18.56 3.04
N GLY A 519 36.56 -18.74 1.77
CA GLY A 519 36.10 -19.84 0.92
C GLY A 519 35.29 -19.35 -0.28
N ALA A 520 35.35 -20.08 -1.41
CA ALA A 520 34.74 -19.65 -2.67
C ALA A 520 33.27 -20.07 -2.80
N ASP A 521 32.83 -21.08 -2.05
CA ASP A 521 31.49 -21.65 -2.06
C ASP A 521 31.14 -22.30 -0.71
N SER A 522 29.91 -22.76 -0.53
CA SER A 522 29.44 -23.23 0.78
C SER A 522 30.16 -24.47 1.32
N ARG A 523 30.86 -25.26 0.49
CA ARG A 523 31.42 -26.57 0.89
C ARG A 523 32.67 -26.46 1.74
N GLU A 524 33.45 -25.41 1.52
CA GLU A 524 34.73 -25.16 2.20
C GLU A 524 34.74 -23.85 2.99
N ALA A 525 33.65 -23.08 2.92
CA ALA A 525 33.62 -21.77 3.52
C ALA A 525 33.32 -21.76 5.01
N TYR A 526 33.83 -20.72 5.68
CA TYR A 526 33.47 -20.38 7.05
C TYR A 526 33.36 -18.86 7.20
N VAL A 527 32.54 -18.44 8.16
CA VAL A 527 32.31 -17.03 8.50
C VAL A 527 32.98 -16.71 9.82
N ILE A 528 33.80 -15.68 9.84
CA ILE A 528 34.33 -15.07 11.07
C ILE A 528 33.43 -13.88 11.39
N ASP A 529 32.81 -13.90 12.57
CA ASP A 529 31.99 -12.82 13.10
C ASP A 529 32.66 -12.21 14.34
N VAL A 530 33.00 -10.92 14.26
CA VAL A 530 33.57 -10.16 15.38
C VAL A 530 32.64 -9.00 15.69
N PHE A 531 31.96 -9.08 16.83
CA PHE A 531 31.12 -8.01 17.35
C PHE A 531 31.81 -7.32 18.53
N GLU A 532 32.08 -6.03 18.40
CA GLU A 532 32.69 -5.19 19.42
C GLU A 532 31.64 -4.28 20.06
N VAL A 533 31.40 -4.46 21.36
CA VAL A 533 30.53 -3.57 22.17
C VAL A 533 31.31 -3.01 23.34
N GLN A 534 31.21 -1.69 23.54
CA GLN A 534 31.76 -0.99 24.71
C GLN A 534 30.68 -0.13 25.35
N GLY A 535 30.47 -0.30 26.66
CA GLY A 535 29.35 0.30 27.40
C GLY A 535 28.18 -0.66 27.60
N GLY A 536 27.18 -0.29 28.40
CA GLY A 536 26.15 -1.21 28.89
C GLY A 536 26.66 -2.18 29.97
N GLU A 537 25.73 -2.91 30.60
CA GLU A 537 25.97 -3.87 31.68
C GLU A 537 25.76 -5.33 31.24
N GLN A 538 24.86 -5.56 30.28
CA GLN A 538 24.55 -6.88 29.72
C GLN A 538 24.62 -6.84 28.19
N HIS A 539 25.23 -7.88 27.60
CA HIS A 539 25.34 -8.07 26.15
C HIS A 539 24.86 -9.47 25.78
N ASP A 540 23.71 -9.56 25.12
CA ASP A 540 23.16 -10.83 24.64
C ASP A 540 23.46 -10.97 23.14
N TRP A 541 24.29 -11.94 22.76
CA TRP A 541 24.59 -12.23 21.35
C TRP A 541 23.64 -13.31 20.83
N LEU A 542 22.84 -12.95 19.82
CA LEU A 542 21.74 -13.78 19.33
C LEU A 542 22.02 -14.29 17.92
N LEU A 543 21.71 -15.57 17.70
CA LEU A 543 21.70 -16.24 16.41
C LEU A 543 20.45 -17.13 16.33
N HIS A 544 19.59 -16.82 15.36
CA HIS A 544 18.38 -17.54 15.03
C HIS A 544 18.68 -18.45 13.84
N GLY A 545 18.42 -19.74 14.01
CA GLY A 545 18.66 -20.76 12.97
C GLY A 545 17.71 -20.63 11.79
N CYS A 546 17.59 -21.72 11.03
CA CYS A 546 16.65 -21.80 9.92
C CYS A 546 15.21 -21.57 10.42
N ARG A 547 14.48 -20.64 9.80
CA ARG A 547 13.05 -20.43 10.11
C ARG A 547 12.14 -21.53 9.55
N ASP A 548 12.59 -22.21 8.50
CA ASP A 548 11.81 -23.22 7.76
C ASP A 548 12.07 -24.65 8.25
N ALA A 549 13.17 -24.87 8.96
CA ALA A 549 13.59 -26.18 9.46
C ALA A 549 13.91 -26.14 10.95
N ASP A 550 13.40 -27.11 11.69
CA ASP A 550 13.67 -27.25 13.12
C ASP A 550 15.13 -27.67 13.32
N SER A 551 15.89 -26.92 14.12
CA SER A 551 17.34 -27.10 14.30
C SER A 551 17.71 -28.26 15.24
N VAL A 552 16.73 -29.03 15.69
CA VAL A 552 16.87 -30.17 16.62
C VAL A 552 16.58 -31.55 15.99
N ALA A 553 16.49 -31.65 14.66
CA ALA A 553 16.30 -32.94 13.97
C ALA A 553 17.60 -33.72 13.76
#